data_AF-A0A381Z499-F1
#
_entry.id   AF-A0A381Z499-F1
#
_cell.length_a   1.000
_cell.length_b   1.000
_cell.length_c   1.000
_cell.angle_alpha   90.00
_cell.angle_beta   90.00
_cell.angle_gamma   90.00
#
_symmetry.space_group_name_H-M   'P 1'
#
loop_
_entity.id
_entity.type
_entity.pdbx_description
1 polymer ?
#
loop_
_entity_poly.entity_id
_entity_poly.type
_entity_poly.pdbx_seq_one_letter_code
_entity_poly.pdbx_strand_id
1 'polypeptide(L)'
;MDGVVADFTTYTTNLLGHKFSDDDWDDLPVDFFLQLPPMKDAHILWKYIKQFQPFMLTAVPRSQRGPIAKRAWKDKTRWMKKHFKLPEDRMRIVLRKHKKNFAMDGRDKRPNILIDDHLGNIREWESAGGIGVHHINANSTINDLKKIGFP
;
A
#
# COMPACT_ATOMS: atom_id res chain seq x y z
N MET A 1 0.31 -0.18 0.76
CA MET A 1 1.72 -0.54 1.08
C MET A 1 2.02 -0.07 2.48
N ASP A 2 2.16 1.24 2.64
CA ASP A 2 2.16 1.91 3.95
C ASP A 2 0.88 1.52 4.69
N GLY A 3 0.98 1.17 5.97
CA GLY A 3 -0.16 0.76 6.81
C GLY A 3 -0.61 -0.70 6.63
N VAL A 4 -0.13 -1.41 5.60
CA VAL A 4 -0.49 -2.82 5.32
C VAL A 4 0.71 -3.75 5.42
N VAL A 5 1.78 -3.44 4.69
CA VAL A 5 3.02 -4.24 4.71
C VAL A 5 4.21 -3.46 5.25
N ALA A 6 4.19 -2.13 5.13
CA ALA A 6 5.24 -1.23 5.64
C ALA A 6 4.68 -0.35 6.76
N ASP A 7 5.37 -0.30 7.89
CA ASP A 7 4.96 0.45 9.08
C ASP A 7 5.40 1.90 8.98
N PHE A 8 4.60 2.69 8.25
CA PHE A 8 4.81 4.12 8.11
C PHE A 8 4.55 4.86 9.42
N THR A 9 3.40 4.61 10.05
CA THR A 9 2.90 5.40 11.18
C THR A 9 3.79 5.29 12.40
N THR A 10 4.18 4.07 12.80
CA THR A 10 5.04 3.89 13.98
C THR A 10 6.42 4.47 13.71
N TYR A 11 6.95 4.24 12.50
CA TYR A 11 8.27 4.73 12.12
C TYR A 11 8.34 6.25 12.12
N THR A 12 7.39 6.94 11.48
CA THR A 12 7.35 8.41 11.48
C THR A 12 7.12 8.97 12.88
N THR A 13 6.24 8.35 13.67
CA THR A 13 5.94 8.83 15.03
C THR A 13 7.18 8.74 15.92
N ASN A 14 7.95 7.65 15.83
CA ASN A 14 9.20 7.50 16.58
C ASN A 14 10.30 8.43 16.08
N LEU A 15 10.37 8.67 14.77
CA LEU A 15 11.37 9.55 14.16
C LEU A 15 11.14 11.02 14.54
N LEU A 16 9.89 11.48 14.50
CA LEU A 16 9.52 12.88 14.70
C LEU A 16 9.24 13.23 16.16
N GLY A 17 8.85 12.24 16.98
CA GLY A 17 8.40 12.45 18.35
C GLY A 17 6.92 12.86 18.47
N HIS A 18 6.23 13.05 17.34
CA HIS A 18 4.80 13.35 17.26
C HIS A 18 4.14 12.64 16.07
N LYS A 19 2.80 12.70 16.02
CA LYS A 19 2.03 12.13 14.92
C LYS A 19 2.31 12.90 13.63
N PHE A 20 2.76 12.18 12.60
CA PHE A 20 3.01 12.72 11.26
C PHE A 20 1.83 13.53 10.68
N SER A 21 2.17 14.65 10.05
CA SER A 21 1.31 15.62 9.38
C SER A 21 1.87 15.99 7.99
N ASP A 22 1.13 16.81 7.21
CA ASP A 22 1.62 17.23 5.89
C ASP A 22 2.79 18.22 5.97
N ASP A 23 3.07 18.80 7.13
CA ASP A 23 4.16 19.75 7.32
C ASP A 23 5.52 19.03 7.55
N ASP A 24 5.49 17.75 7.94
CA ASP A 24 6.69 16.99 8.29
C ASP A 24 7.41 16.35 7.07
N TRP A 25 6.92 16.55 5.84
CA TRP A 25 7.51 15.89 4.66
C TRP A 25 8.98 16.25 4.43
N ASP A 26 9.37 17.48 4.77
CA ASP A 26 10.73 17.98 4.60
C ASP A 26 11.68 17.51 5.72
N ASP A 27 11.12 17.02 6.84
CA ASP A 27 11.89 16.47 7.98
C ASP A 27 12.24 14.98 7.80
N LEU A 28 11.69 14.33 6.77
CA LEU A 28 11.93 12.91 6.52
C LEU A 28 13.29 12.68 5.84
N PRO A 29 14.04 11.62 6.23
CA PRO A 29 15.34 11.33 5.67
C PRO A 29 15.30 10.96 4.19
N VAL A 30 16.46 11.06 3.54
CA VAL A 30 16.65 10.50 2.19
C VAL A 30 16.36 8.99 2.19
N ASP A 31 15.76 8.50 1.11
CA ASP A 31 15.34 7.10 0.95
C ASP A 31 14.33 6.64 2.02
N PHE A 32 13.59 7.55 2.64
CA PHE A 32 12.64 7.29 3.73
C PHE A 32 11.78 6.02 3.52
N PHE A 33 11.11 5.88 2.37
CA PHE A 33 10.23 4.73 2.13
C PHE A 33 10.97 3.40 2.04
N LEU A 34 12.28 3.41 1.73
CA LEU A 34 13.12 2.23 1.72
C LEU A 34 13.56 1.80 3.13
N GLN A 35 13.52 2.74 4.09
CA GLN A 35 13.92 2.51 5.48
C GLN A 35 12.78 2.00 6.36
N LEU A 36 11.53 2.06 5.88
CA LEU A 36 10.37 1.62 6.65
C LEU A 36 10.53 0.17 7.13
N PRO A 37 10.28 -0.12 8.43
CA PRO A 37 10.18 -1.49 8.88
C PRO A 37 8.91 -2.15 8.31
N PRO A 38 8.90 -3.48 8.13
CA PRO A 38 7.67 -4.18 7.78
C PRO A 38 6.68 -4.13 8.95
N MET A 39 5.37 -4.16 8.65
CA MET A 39 4.33 -4.42 9.66
C MET A 39 4.58 -5.79 10.30
N LYS A 40 4.26 -5.95 11.60
CA LYS A 40 4.52 -7.19 12.36
C LYS A 40 3.96 -8.45 11.70
N ASP A 41 2.84 -8.32 11.02
CA ASP A 41 2.11 -9.40 10.33
C ASP A 41 2.21 -9.33 8.80
N ALA A 42 3.05 -8.43 8.26
CA ALA A 42 3.21 -8.24 6.81
C ALA A 42 3.56 -9.54 6.08
N HIS A 43 4.48 -10.33 6.66
CA HIS A 43 4.91 -11.60 6.08
C HIS A 43 3.84 -12.70 6.16
N ILE A 44 2.96 -12.66 7.18
CA ILE A 44 1.82 -13.58 7.29
C ILE A 44 0.83 -13.30 6.16
N LEU A 45 0.44 -12.03 6.01
CA LEU A 45 -0.45 -11.61 4.92
C LEU A 45 0.17 -11.92 3.56
N TRP A 46 1.43 -11.53 3.34
CA TRP A 46 2.10 -11.70 2.05
C TRP A 46 2.23 -13.18 1.66
N LYS A 47 2.59 -14.06 2.61
CA LYS A 47 2.67 -15.50 2.38
C LYS A 47 1.33 -16.06 1.89
N TYR A 48 0.22 -15.53 2.40
CA TYR A 48 -1.12 -15.93 1.99
C TYR A 48 -1.48 -15.41 0.59
N ILE A 49 -1.31 -14.11 0.34
CA ILE A 49 -1.81 -13.50 -0.91
C ILE A 49 -0.92 -13.75 -2.13
N LYS A 50 0.37 -14.08 -1.95
CA LYS A 50 1.32 -14.24 -3.07
C LYS A 50 0.88 -15.27 -4.11
N GLN A 51 0.12 -16.29 -3.70
CA GLN A 51 -0.40 -17.32 -4.61
C GLN A 51 -1.34 -16.73 -5.67
N PHE A 52 -2.06 -15.65 -5.33
CA PHE A 52 -2.98 -14.94 -6.23
C PHE A 52 -2.26 -13.93 -7.14
N GLN A 53 -0.93 -13.96 -7.18
CA GLN A 53 -0.11 -13.12 -8.06
C GLN A 53 -0.44 -11.60 -7.94
N PRO A 54 -0.44 -11.03 -6.71
CA PRO A 54 -0.95 -9.67 -6.49
C PRO A 54 -0.06 -8.60 -7.13
N PHE A 55 -0.68 -7.48 -7.49
CA PHE A 55 0.01 -6.22 -7.79
C PHE A 55 0.14 -5.40 -6.50
N MET A 56 1.23 -4.66 -6.35
CA MET A 56 1.34 -3.65 -5.30
C MET A 56 0.86 -2.30 -5.85
N LEU A 57 -0.35 -1.91 -5.45
CA LEU A 57 -0.90 -0.57 -5.73
C LEU A 57 -0.56 0.37 -4.57
N THR A 58 0.34 1.33 -4.80
CA THR A 58 0.82 2.24 -3.76
C THR A 58 0.81 3.69 -4.20
N ALA A 59 0.58 4.58 -3.24
CA ALA A 59 0.55 6.01 -3.49
C ALA A 59 1.95 6.64 -3.31
N VAL A 60 2.27 7.65 -4.09
CA VAL A 60 3.41 8.56 -3.82
C VAL A 60 2.94 9.90 -3.28
N PRO A 61 3.79 10.63 -2.53
CA PRO A 61 3.53 12.00 -2.15
C PRO A 61 3.25 12.88 -3.38
N ARG A 62 2.43 13.92 -3.21
CA ARG A 62 2.19 14.94 -4.24
C ARG A 62 3.51 15.61 -4.64
N SER A 63 3.65 15.99 -5.91
CA SER A 63 4.89 16.61 -6.44
C SER A 63 5.35 17.85 -5.69
N GLN A 64 4.43 18.58 -5.04
CA GLN A 64 4.73 19.77 -4.23
C GLN A 64 5.49 19.45 -2.94
N ARG A 65 5.49 18.20 -2.46
CA ARG A 65 6.14 17.77 -1.22
C ARG A 65 7.64 17.49 -1.42
N GLY A 66 8.33 18.38 -2.13
CA GLY A 66 9.79 18.36 -2.22
C GLY A 66 10.44 17.12 -2.86
N PRO A 67 11.73 16.87 -2.56
CA PRO A 67 12.53 15.80 -3.16
C PRO A 67 12.00 14.39 -2.89
N ILE A 68 11.34 14.16 -1.75
CA ILE A 68 10.81 12.85 -1.38
C ILE A 68 9.75 12.36 -2.40
N ALA A 69 8.94 13.27 -2.95
CA ALA A 69 7.96 12.93 -3.99
C ALA A 69 8.62 12.35 -5.26
N LYS A 70 9.82 12.84 -5.62
CA LYS A 70 10.58 12.38 -6.80
C LYS A 70 11.25 11.03 -6.59
N ARG A 71 11.54 10.65 -5.33
CA ARG A 71 12.29 9.43 -4.97
C ARG A 71 11.39 8.29 -4.52
N ALA A 72 10.22 8.61 -3.96
CA ALA A 72 9.31 7.66 -3.34
C ALA A 72 8.99 6.45 -4.23
N TRP A 73 8.85 6.62 -5.55
CA TRP A 73 8.57 5.50 -6.44
C TRP A 73 9.71 4.47 -6.49
N LYS A 74 10.98 4.94 -6.53
CA LYS A 74 12.17 4.08 -6.51
C LYS A 74 12.29 3.37 -5.17
N ASP A 75 12.10 4.11 -4.09
CA ASP A 75 12.22 3.59 -2.73
C ASP A 75 11.20 2.49 -2.46
N LYS A 76 9.92 2.75 -2.78
CA LYS A 76 8.83 1.78 -2.63
C LYS A 76 9.06 0.53 -3.48
N THR A 77 9.55 0.69 -4.71
CA THR A 77 9.89 -0.45 -5.59
C THR A 77 11.04 -1.28 -5.02
N ARG A 78 12.13 -0.63 -4.60
CA ARG A 78 13.28 -1.29 -3.96
C ARG A 78 12.89 -1.98 -2.67
N TRP A 79 12.01 -1.36 -1.87
CA TRP A 79 11.50 -1.91 -0.62
C TRP A 79 10.71 -3.21 -0.86
N MET A 80 9.76 -3.19 -1.80
CA MET A 80 8.99 -4.39 -2.17
C MET A 80 9.88 -5.50 -2.73
N LYS A 81 10.87 -5.16 -3.56
CA LYS A 81 11.87 -6.12 -4.04
C LYS A 81 12.71 -6.70 -2.91
N LYS A 82 13.13 -5.89 -1.94
CA LYS A 82 13.93 -6.32 -0.77
C LYS A 82 13.18 -7.33 0.08
N HIS A 83 11.97 -6.97 0.53
CA HIS A 83 11.20 -7.72 1.53
C HIS A 83 10.39 -8.88 0.95
N PHE A 84 9.89 -8.75 -0.28
CA PHE A 84 8.90 -9.66 -0.84
C PHE A 84 9.27 -10.24 -2.21
N LYS A 85 10.42 -9.85 -2.77
CA LYS A 85 10.88 -10.24 -4.11
C LYS A 85 9.85 -9.95 -5.21
N LEU A 86 8.97 -8.98 -4.99
CA LEU A 86 7.99 -8.56 -5.98
C LEU A 86 8.74 -7.87 -7.15
N PRO A 87 8.55 -8.33 -8.40
CA PRO A 87 9.17 -7.68 -9.55
C PRO A 87 8.53 -6.31 -9.84
N GLU A 88 9.31 -5.45 -10.49
CA GLU A 88 8.93 -4.06 -10.76
C GLU A 88 7.71 -3.92 -11.69
N ASP A 89 7.53 -4.87 -12.61
CA ASP A 89 6.37 -4.95 -13.51
C ASP A 89 5.04 -5.20 -12.76
N ARG A 90 5.10 -5.61 -11.49
CA ARG A 90 3.96 -5.74 -10.58
C ARG A 90 3.77 -4.59 -9.61
N MET A 91 4.58 -3.54 -9.72
CA MET A 91 4.35 -2.28 -9.01
C MET A 91 3.38 -1.40 -9.82
N ARG A 92 2.41 -0.82 -9.13
CA ARG A 92 1.51 0.22 -9.65
C ARG A 92 1.60 1.42 -8.71
N ILE A 93 2.40 2.40 -9.10
CA ILE A 93 2.71 3.56 -8.27
C ILE A 93 1.98 4.77 -8.83
N VAL A 94 1.07 5.33 -8.05
CA VAL A 94 0.12 6.35 -8.51
C VAL A 94 -0.08 7.45 -7.48
N LEU A 95 -0.82 8.51 -7.82
CA LEU A 95 -1.37 9.40 -6.79
C LEU A 95 -2.53 8.68 -6.08
N ARG A 96 -2.73 8.93 -4.78
CA ARG A 96 -3.82 8.30 -4.00
C ARG A 96 -5.18 8.37 -4.71
N LYS A 97 -5.54 9.56 -5.22
CA LYS A 97 -6.80 9.81 -5.96
C LYS A 97 -6.99 8.96 -7.22
N HIS A 98 -5.93 8.38 -7.75
CA HIS A 98 -5.95 7.54 -8.95
C HIS A 98 -6.01 6.04 -8.63
N LYS A 99 -5.95 5.63 -7.36
CA LYS A 99 -6.14 4.22 -6.99
C LYS A 99 -7.48 3.69 -7.55
N LYS A 100 -8.56 4.44 -7.39
CA LYS A 100 -9.90 4.05 -7.88
C LYS A 100 -9.96 3.70 -9.37
N ASN A 101 -9.03 4.20 -10.19
CA ASN A 101 -8.97 3.86 -11.62
C ASN A 101 -8.60 2.40 -11.89
N PHE A 102 -8.12 1.67 -10.87
CA PHE A 102 -7.78 0.25 -10.93
C PHE A 102 -8.87 -0.64 -10.31
N ALA A 103 -10.01 -0.09 -9.91
CA ALA A 103 -11.08 -0.83 -9.25
C ALA A 103 -11.70 -1.93 -10.13
N MET A 104 -11.63 -1.75 -11.45
CA MET A 104 -12.13 -2.72 -12.45
C MET A 104 -10.99 -3.16 -13.37
N ASP A 105 -10.97 -4.43 -13.77
CA ASP A 105 -9.99 -4.93 -14.74
C ASP A 105 -10.22 -4.25 -16.10
N GLY A 106 -9.14 -3.75 -16.70
CA GLY A 106 -9.19 -3.03 -17.96
C GLY A 106 -9.62 -3.90 -19.15
N ARG A 107 -9.47 -5.22 -19.05
CA ARG A 107 -9.72 -6.18 -20.14
C ARG A 107 -11.16 -6.68 -20.17
N ASP A 108 -11.67 -7.11 -19.02
CA ASP A 108 -12.97 -7.80 -18.91
C ASP A 108 -13.94 -7.13 -17.94
N LYS A 109 -13.57 -5.98 -17.37
CA LYS A 109 -14.39 -5.19 -16.44
C LYS A 109 -14.82 -5.94 -15.17
N ARG A 110 -14.17 -7.06 -14.81
CA ARG A 110 -14.44 -7.69 -13.50
C ARG A 110 -13.93 -6.78 -12.37
N PRO A 111 -14.57 -6.82 -11.18
CA PRO A 111 -14.08 -6.08 -10.03
C PRO A 111 -12.74 -6.61 -9.54
N ASN A 112 -11.81 -5.71 -9.25
CA ASN A 112 -10.56 -6.03 -8.57
C ASN A 112 -10.70 -5.88 -7.06
N ILE A 113 -9.88 -6.60 -6.30
CA ILE A 113 -9.82 -6.51 -4.84
C ILE A 113 -8.73 -5.52 -4.42
N LEU A 114 -9.08 -4.62 -3.50
CA LEU A 114 -8.12 -3.75 -2.81
C LEU A 114 -8.03 -4.12 -1.34
N ILE A 115 -6.83 -4.49 -0.89
CA ILE A 115 -6.47 -4.60 0.53
C ILE A 115 -5.79 -3.28 0.93
N ASP A 116 -6.44 -2.50 1.79
CA ASP A 116 -5.96 -1.17 2.19
C ASP A 116 -6.39 -0.87 3.63
N ASP A 117 -5.53 -0.20 4.39
CA ASP A 117 -5.80 0.21 5.78
C ASP A 117 -6.65 1.48 5.86
N HIS A 118 -6.70 2.27 4.80
CA HIS A 118 -7.41 3.55 4.83
C HIS A 118 -8.86 3.39 4.35
N LEU A 119 -9.84 3.45 5.26
CA LEU A 119 -11.28 3.35 4.94
C LEU A 119 -11.77 4.25 3.79
N GLY A 120 -11.25 5.48 3.67
CA GLY A 120 -11.54 6.33 2.52
C GLY A 120 -11.12 5.74 1.16
N ASN A 121 -9.96 5.05 1.09
CA ASN A 121 -9.55 4.36 -0.14
C ASN A 121 -10.50 3.20 -0.45
N ILE A 122 -10.92 2.46 0.58
CA ILE A 122 -11.88 1.36 0.45
C ILE A 122 -13.21 1.86 -0.12
N ARG A 123 -13.79 2.92 0.46
CA ARG A 123 -15.05 3.51 -0.03
C ARG A 123 -14.94 4.02 -1.46
N GLU A 124 -13.85 4.72 -1.79
CA GLU A 124 -13.59 5.22 -3.15
C GLU A 124 -13.43 4.07 -4.16
N TRP A 125 -12.85 2.94 -3.74
CA TRP A 125 -12.65 1.75 -4.56
C TRP A 125 -13.97 1.02 -4.83
N GLU A 126 -14.77 0.80 -3.78
CA GLU A 126 -16.10 0.20 -3.86
C GLU A 126 -17.04 1.06 -4.71
N SER A 127 -17.01 2.38 -4.54
CA SER A 127 -17.78 3.33 -5.36
C SER A 127 -17.39 3.30 -6.84
N ALA A 128 -16.18 2.86 -7.16
CA ALA A 128 -15.69 2.66 -8.52
C ALA A 128 -15.97 1.24 -9.07
N GLY A 129 -16.71 0.42 -8.33
CA GLY A 129 -17.15 -0.92 -8.72
C GLY A 129 -16.26 -2.07 -8.23
N GLY A 130 -15.13 -1.77 -7.57
CA GLY A 130 -14.23 -2.80 -7.05
C GLY A 130 -14.68 -3.39 -5.72
N ILE A 131 -13.94 -4.38 -5.21
CA ILE A 131 -14.18 -5.00 -3.90
C ILE A 131 -13.14 -4.50 -2.90
N GLY A 132 -13.59 -3.91 -1.80
CA GLY A 132 -12.73 -3.43 -0.73
C GLY A 132 -12.54 -4.47 0.38
N VAL A 133 -11.31 -4.64 0.85
CA VAL A 133 -10.98 -5.39 2.07
C VAL A 133 -10.20 -4.46 3.00
N HIS A 134 -10.86 -3.99 4.06
CA HIS A 134 -10.24 -3.11 5.03
C HIS A 134 -9.23 -3.86 5.88
N HIS A 135 -7.95 -3.47 5.78
CA HIS A 135 -6.88 -4.12 6.49
C HIS A 135 -6.73 -3.57 7.91
N ILE A 136 -6.96 -4.42 8.92
CA ILE A 136 -6.67 -4.13 10.33
C ILE A 136 -5.51 -4.99 10.82
N ASN A 137 -5.50 -6.25 10.42
CA ASN A 137 -4.41 -7.20 10.61
C ASN A 137 -4.55 -8.37 9.62
N ALA A 138 -3.48 -9.14 9.43
CA ALA A 138 -3.40 -10.25 8.49
C ALA A 138 -4.51 -11.28 8.71
N ASN A 139 -4.83 -11.64 9.96
CA ASN A 139 -5.84 -12.66 10.23
C ASN A 139 -7.25 -12.22 9.78
N SER A 140 -7.64 -10.99 10.11
CA SER A 140 -8.91 -10.40 9.65
C SER A 140 -8.99 -10.33 8.13
N THR A 141 -7.94 -9.81 7.48
CA THR A 141 -7.85 -9.71 6.02
C THR A 141 -7.93 -11.08 5.36
N ILE A 142 -7.21 -12.08 5.86
CA ILE A 142 -7.25 -13.45 5.34
C ILE A 142 -8.65 -14.04 5.47
N ASN A 143 -9.31 -13.85 6.62
CA ASN A 143 -10.68 -14.34 6.81
C ASN A 143 -11.67 -13.66 5.86
N ASP A 144 -11.51 -12.36 5.60
CA ASP A 144 -12.38 -11.65 4.65
C ASP A 144 -12.12 -12.09 3.20
N LEU A 145 -10.86 -12.30 2.82
CA LEU A 145 -10.49 -12.88 1.52
C LEU A 145 -11.12 -14.26 1.30
N LYS A 146 -11.11 -15.13 2.32
CA LYS A 146 -11.75 -16.45 2.24
C LYS A 146 -13.24 -16.37 1.98
N LYS A 147 -13.95 -15.45 2.66
CA LYS A 147 -15.40 -15.25 2.48
C LYS A 147 -15.75 -14.84 1.05
N ILE A 148 -14.84 -14.18 0.34
CA ILE A 148 -15.05 -13.70 -1.04
C ILE A 148 -14.38 -14.60 -2.09
N GLY A 149 -14.04 -15.84 -1.73
CA GLY A 149 -13.60 -16.87 -2.69
C GLY A 149 -12.10 -16.96 -2.93
N PHE A 150 -11.27 -16.45 -2.00
CA PHE A 150 -9.81 -16.57 -2.06
C PHE A 150 -9.35 -17.44 -0.89
N PRO A 151 -9.30 -18.79 -1.03
CA PRO A 151 -9.03 -19.74 0.07
C PRO A 151 -7.56 -19.81 0.50
#